data_AF-B3MA90-F1
#
_entry.id   AF-B3MA90-F1
#
_cell.length_a   1.000
_cell.length_b   1.000
_cell.length_c   1.000
_cell.angle_alpha   90.00
_cell.angle_beta   90.00
_cell.angle_gamma   90.00
#
_symmetry.space_group_name_H-M   'P 1'
#
loop_
_entity.id
_entity.type
_entity.pdbx_description
1 polymer ?
#
loop_
_entity_poly.entity_id
_entity_poly.type
_entity_poly.pdbx_seq_one_letter_code
_entity_poly.pdbx_strand_id
1 'polypeptide(L)'
;MFARFFRPILQSHRHIWLAFNAHLRRFISDGFSNRYCLGKVATLMPVVIIRTANCKPSDLNGGEPKRRTRKRSMTKVRYEMRLEGKAQHYLDELKERWMVLHKIPGLFSYQLQKAPRVRQIPGSSGFFTELNTDRSTKRRHPQTIENLNPTFKPKMFNFNKVDPMEVMLRIDDAEGSPEVQMIINKSPITKYHTLICPEVEKNHVQRLNRDVLQFCVTFMRNIDDKYMRMGYNSPGALASVNHLHFHLLQMPHSLYVDRVRLEKLAGNYIYRFSRRAPTEGLCFVFGNNDSDELVDEKVGKIYELAMWMCRSNMPHNLFITQDLRPGKKGDVLVFVFPRSEYCVNKDLADFNVGFCELAGYIPLPDPDRMNNITEQEVLFRIRTVTGDAPKDAYQEMIKIIEGPKEGLWDIPFTM
;
A
#
# COMPACT_ATOMS: atom_id res chain seq x y z
N MET A 1 39.49 6.10 -52.58
CA MET A 1 39.55 4.66 -52.94
C MET A 1 38.86 3.81 -51.86
N PHE A 2 37.55 4.01 -51.62
CA PHE A 2 36.69 3.13 -50.80
C PHE A 2 35.23 3.15 -51.32
N ALA A 3 35.04 3.56 -52.58
CA ALA A 3 33.73 3.74 -53.23
C ALA A 3 33.47 2.67 -54.31
N ARG A 4 33.91 1.42 -54.08
CA ARG A 4 33.63 0.29 -55.00
C ARG A 4 32.95 -0.92 -54.34
N PHE A 5 32.68 -0.90 -53.03
CA PHE A 5 32.07 -2.05 -52.32
C PHE A 5 30.58 -1.93 -51.98
N PHE A 6 29.94 -0.77 -52.19
CA PHE A 6 28.53 -0.56 -51.81
C PHE A 6 27.55 -0.44 -52.99
N ARG A 7 28.01 -0.65 -54.22
CA ARG A 7 27.14 -0.54 -55.40
C ARG A 7 26.04 -1.62 -55.52
N PRO A 8 26.15 -2.82 -54.93
CA PRO A 8 25.02 -3.77 -54.91
C PRO A 8 24.03 -3.57 -53.74
N ILE A 9 24.41 -2.83 -52.70
CA ILE A 9 23.60 -2.68 -51.46
C ILE A 9 22.54 -1.58 -51.58
N LEU A 10 22.65 -0.71 -52.59
CA LEU A 10 21.75 0.42 -52.80
C LEU A 10 20.50 0.13 -53.65
N GLN A 11 20.28 -1.12 -54.07
CA GLN A 11 19.10 -1.48 -54.89
C GLN A 11 18.04 -2.34 -54.20
N SER A 12 18.27 -2.92 -53.01
CA SER A 12 17.30 -3.87 -52.42
C SER A 12 16.39 -3.33 -51.31
N HIS A 13 16.57 -2.10 -50.82
CA HIS A 13 15.80 -1.60 -49.64
C HIS A 13 15.31 -0.15 -49.76
N ARG A 14 14.79 0.23 -50.93
CA ARG A 14 14.23 1.58 -51.19
C ARG A 14 13.05 1.93 -50.27
N HIS A 15 12.29 0.94 -49.82
CA HIS A 15 11.11 1.11 -48.95
C HIS A 15 11.48 1.40 -47.48
N ILE A 16 12.62 0.86 -47.00
CA ILE A 16 13.08 1.02 -45.62
C ILE A 16 13.65 2.43 -45.40
N TRP A 17 14.30 3.00 -46.41
CA TRP A 17 14.86 4.35 -46.36
C TRP A 17 13.80 5.47 -46.45
N LEU A 18 12.67 5.20 -47.13
CA LEU A 18 11.54 6.14 -47.20
C LEU A 18 10.76 6.20 -45.87
N ALA A 19 10.57 5.06 -45.20
CA ALA A 19 9.94 5.01 -43.87
C ALA A 19 10.79 5.71 -42.80
N PHE A 20 12.11 5.54 -42.87
CA PHE A 20 13.05 6.21 -41.96
C PHE A 20 13.07 7.74 -42.12
N ASN A 21 13.02 8.25 -43.36
CA ASN A 21 12.95 9.69 -43.62
C ASN A 21 11.62 10.33 -43.19
N ALA A 22 10.50 9.61 -43.34
CA ALA A 22 9.19 10.11 -42.92
C ALA A 22 9.11 10.25 -41.38
N HIS A 23 9.71 9.31 -40.64
CA HIS A 23 9.75 9.38 -39.17
C HIS A 23 10.72 10.44 -38.66
N LEU A 24 11.90 10.60 -39.30
CA LEU A 24 12.86 11.63 -38.90
C LEU A 24 12.33 13.05 -39.16
N ARG A 25 11.60 13.29 -40.27
CA ARG A 25 10.96 14.59 -40.54
C ARG A 25 9.84 14.91 -39.56
N ARG A 26 9.09 13.89 -39.12
CA ARG A 26 8.03 14.04 -38.11
C ARG A 26 8.59 14.28 -36.70
N PHE A 27 9.79 13.76 -36.42
CA PHE A 27 10.53 14.01 -35.17
C PHE A 27 11.18 15.41 -35.11
N ILE A 28 11.36 16.06 -36.26
CA ILE A 28 11.96 17.40 -36.38
C ILE A 28 10.90 18.51 -36.49
N SER A 29 9.63 18.21 -36.82
CA SER A 29 8.58 19.24 -36.98
C SER A 29 7.86 19.66 -35.71
N ASP A 30 7.95 18.90 -34.61
CA ASP A 30 7.33 19.27 -33.33
C ASP A 30 8.39 19.82 -32.35
N GLY A 31 8.84 21.03 -32.66
CA GLY A 31 9.29 22.07 -31.72
C GLY A 31 10.18 21.70 -30.53
N PHE A 32 11.50 21.65 -30.75
CA PHE A 32 12.48 22.04 -29.73
C PHE A 32 13.24 23.28 -30.18
N SER A 33 12.75 24.45 -29.76
CA SER A 33 13.46 25.72 -29.84
C SER A 33 14.14 26.00 -28.49
N ASN A 34 15.31 25.41 -28.25
CA ASN A 34 16.42 26.13 -27.61
C ASN A 34 17.73 25.34 -27.70
N ARG A 35 18.77 25.98 -28.22
CA ARG A 35 20.14 25.46 -28.32
C ARG A 35 20.81 25.65 -26.97
N TYR A 36 21.11 24.59 -26.23
CA TYR A 36 22.28 24.42 -25.35
C TYR A 36 22.07 23.12 -24.55
N CYS A 37 22.61 22.01 -25.07
CA CYS A 37 23.07 20.79 -24.38
C CYS A 37 23.16 19.62 -25.37
N LEU A 38 23.86 19.82 -26.49
CA LEU A 38 24.35 18.75 -27.36
C LEU A 38 25.64 18.20 -26.73
N GLY A 39 25.48 17.36 -25.72
CA GLY A 39 26.59 16.74 -25.02
C GLY A 39 26.08 15.75 -23.97
N LYS A 40 25.77 14.52 -24.42
CA LYS A 40 25.46 13.28 -23.67
C LYS A 40 24.14 12.58 -24.05
N VAL A 41 23.83 12.48 -25.35
CA VAL A 41 22.90 11.45 -25.85
C VAL A 41 23.51 10.79 -27.08
N ALA A 42 24.54 9.97 -26.86
CA ALA A 42 25.11 9.10 -27.88
C ALA A 42 25.75 7.85 -27.24
N THR A 43 25.05 7.25 -26.28
CA THR A 43 25.35 5.90 -25.79
C THR A 43 24.03 5.29 -25.39
N LEU A 44 23.48 4.44 -26.27
CA LEU A 44 22.58 3.31 -26.01
C LEU A 44 21.68 3.11 -27.23
N MET A 45 22.05 2.14 -28.08
CA MET A 45 21.14 1.18 -28.73
C MET A 45 21.97 0.21 -29.60
N PRO A 46 21.51 -1.04 -29.82
CA PRO A 46 22.28 -2.22 -29.43
C PRO A 46 22.89 -2.99 -30.60
N VAL A 47 24.00 -3.66 -30.29
CA VAL A 47 24.60 -4.74 -31.06
C VAL A 47 23.64 -5.93 -31.11
N VAL A 48 22.80 -5.99 -32.14
CA VAL A 48 22.20 -7.24 -32.60
C VAL A 48 22.15 -7.16 -34.12
N ILE A 49 23.07 -7.86 -34.78
CA ILE A 49 22.99 -8.49 -36.12
C ILE A 49 24.43 -8.89 -36.48
N ILE A 50 24.56 -10.06 -37.12
CA ILE A 50 25.78 -10.76 -37.57
C ILE A 50 26.29 -11.84 -36.60
N ARG A 51 25.67 -13.02 -36.66
CA ARG A 51 26.41 -14.30 -36.73
C ARG A 51 25.50 -15.40 -37.30
N THR A 52 25.29 -15.36 -38.61
CA THR A 52 24.86 -16.51 -39.41
C THR A 52 25.37 -16.30 -40.84
N ALA A 53 26.65 -16.59 -41.05
CA ALA A 53 27.21 -16.87 -42.37
C ALA A 53 28.46 -17.72 -42.16
N ASN A 54 28.29 -19.04 -42.28
CA ASN A 54 29.24 -19.99 -42.86
C ASN A 54 28.83 -21.40 -42.43
N CYS A 55 28.20 -22.14 -43.34
CA CYS A 55 28.70 -23.44 -43.79
C CYS A 55 27.82 -23.94 -44.95
N LYS A 56 28.50 -24.45 -45.98
CA LYS A 56 27.97 -25.05 -47.21
C LYS A 56 27.23 -26.39 -46.92
N PRO A 57 26.42 -26.90 -47.86
CA PRO A 57 25.68 -28.14 -47.69
C PRO A 57 26.58 -29.35 -47.97
N SER A 58 26.64 -30.29 -47.03
CA SER A 58 27.09 -31.66 -47.29
C SER A 58 26.50 -32.63 -46.26
N ASP A 59 25.76 -33.59 -46.81
CA ASP A 59 25.57 -34.97 -46.36
C ASP A 59 24.66 -35.33 -45.17
N LEU A 60 23.98 -36.45 -45.41
CA LEU A 60 22.87 -37.09 -44.73
C LEU A 60 23.27 -37.76 -43.40
N ASN A 61 22.24 -37.97 -42.57
CA ASN A 61 22.14 -38.85 -41.39
C ASN A 61 22.64 -38.33 -40.04
N GLY A 62 21.70 -38.08 -39.13
CA GLY A 62 21.94 -37.98 -37.69
C GLY A 62 20.91 -37.10 -36.97
N GLY A 63 20.15 -37.67 -36.03
CA GLY A 63 19.01 -37.03 -35.37
C GLY A 63 19.30 -35.68 -34.70
N GLU A 64 18.37 -34.74 -34.85
CA GLU A 64 18.44 -33.42 -34.22
C GLU A 64 18.15 -33.46 -32.71
N PRO A 65 18.99 -32.85 -31.86
CA PRO A 65 18.58 -32.49 -30.51
C PRO A 65 17.73 -31.21 -30.57
N LYS A 66 16.49 -31.29 -30.11
CA LYS A 66 15.57 -30.14 -29.94
C LYS A 66 16.23 -29.04 -29.11
N ARG A 67 16.75 -28.00 -29.77
CA ARG A 67 17.13 -26.74 -29.13
C ARG A 67 15.87 -26.05 -28.63
N ARG A 68 15.57 -26.23 -27.34
CA ARG A 68 14.54 -25.48 -26.60
C ARG A 68 14.98 -24.01 -26.49
N THR A 69 14.66 -23.19 -27.47
CA THR A 69 14.55 -21.73 -27.27
C THR A 69 13.40 -21.50 -26.29
N ARG A 70 13.74 -21.24 -25.02
CA ARG A 70 12.77 -20.78 -24.02
C ARG A 70 12.21 -19.43 -24.47
N LYS A 71 11.09 -19.44 -25.21
CA LYS A 71 10.14 -18.34 -25.19
C LYS A 71 9.65 -18.22 -23.75
N ARG A 72 10.33 -17.42 -22.93
CA ARG A 72 9.76 -16.95 -21.65
C ARG A 72 8.46 -16.27 -22.04
N SER A 73 7.31 -16.82 -21.62
CA SER A 73 5.99 -16.33 -22.03
C SER A 73 5.92 -14.81 -21.81
N MET A 74 5.46 -14.05 -22.80
CA MET A 74 5.29 -12.60 -22.69
C MET A 74 4.45 -12.22 -21.45
N THR A 75 3.53 -13.08 -21.03
CA THR A 75 2.75 -12.95 -19.80
C THR A 75 3.61 -12.99 -18.54
N LYS A 76 4.64 -13.86 -18.51
CA LYS A 76 5.59 -13.94 -17.38
C LYS A 76 6.48 -12.70 -17.31
N VAL A 77 6.93 -12.20 -18.45
CA VAL A 77 7.74 -10.96 -18.51
C VAL A 77 6.91 -9.76 -18.06
N ARG A 78 5.64 -9.66 -18.49
CA ARG A 78 4.73 -8.59 -18.06
C ARG A 78 4.48 -8.62 -16.55
N TYR A 79 4.21 -9.81 -15.98
CA TYR A 79 4.06 -9.99 -14.53
C TYR A 79 5.32 -9.56 -13.75
N GLU A 80 6.51 -9.98 -14.20
CA GLU A 80 7.80 -9.59 -13.61
C GLU A 80 8.07 -8.07 -13.66
N MET A 81 7.35 -7.32 -14.51
CA MET A 81 7.48 -5.86 -14.61
C MET A 81 6.46 -5.08 -13.79
N ARG A 82 5.34 -5.70 -13.39
CA ARG A 82 4.27 -5.08 -12.59
C ARG A 82 4.57 -5.14 -11.09
N LEU A 83 3.72 -4.47 -10.29
CA LEU A 83 3.80 -4.49 -8.84
C LEU A 83 3.77 -5.91 -8.27
N GLU A 84 2.96 -6.81 -8.82
CA GLU A 84 2.81 -8.19 -8.34
C GLU A 84 4.12 -8.98 -8.43
N GLY A 85 4.90 -8.78 -9.49
CA GLY A 85 6.20 -9.44 -9.67
C GLY A 85 7.34 -8.80 -8.87
N LYS A 86 7.18 -7.54 -8.44
CA LYS A 86 8.26 -6.75 -7.83
C LYS A 86 8.05 -6.42 -6.36
N ALA A 87 6.85 -6.59 -5.80
CA ALA A 87 6.52 -6.21 -4.43
C ALA A 87 7.50 -6.78 -3.40
N GLN A 88 7.86 -8.07 -3.52
CA GLN A 88 8.86 -8.68 -2.64
C GLN A 88 10.25 -8.02 -2.76
N HIS A 89 10.72 -7.78 -3.99
CA HIS A 89 11.99 -7.07 -4.21
C HIS A 89 11.96 -5.67 -3.60
N TYR A 90 10.87 -4.92 -3.80
CA TYR A 90 10.72 -3.60 -3.19
C TYR A 90 10.70 -3.66 -1.66
N LEU A 91 10.08 -4.68 -1.07
CA LEU A 91 10.11 -4.86 0.38
C LEU A 91 11.52 -5.13 0.89
N ASP A 92 12.28 -5.99 0.22
CA ASP A 92 13.64 -6.34 0.60
C ASP A 92 14.57 -5.12 0.50
N GLU A 93 14.52 -4.39 -0.62
CA GLU A 93 15.27 -3.15 -0.82
C GLU A 93 14.89 -2.08 0.22
N LEU A 94 13.60 -1.92 0.51
CA LEU A 94 13.09 -1.01 1.54
C LEU A 94 13.69 -1.35 2.92
N LYS A 95 13.70 -2.63 3.30
CA LYS A 95 14.23 -3.05 4.61
C LYS A 95 15.72 -2.78 4.72
N GLU A 96 16.49 -3.13 3.70
CA GLU A 96 17.94 -2.86 3.67
C GLU A 96 18.21 -1.36 3.79
N ARG A 97 17.53 -0.56 2.97
CA ARG A 97 17.68 0.89 2.98
C ARG A 97 17.25 1.51 4.31
N TRP A 98 16.14 1.05 4.88
CA TRP A 98 15.67 1.50 6.19
C TRP A 98 16.73 1.22 7.27
N MET A 99 17.36 0.04 7.27
CA MET A 99 18.44 -0.29 8.22
C MET A 99 19.67 0.60 8.07
N VAL A 100 20.03 0.98 6.85
CA VAL A 100 21.14 1.90 6.58
C VAL A 100 20.79 3.30 7.07
N LEU A 101 19.62 3.82 6.68
CA LEU A 101 19.15 5.15 7.04
C LEU A 101 18.94 5.30 8.55
N HIS A 102 18.43 4.26 9.23
CA HIS A 102 18.23 4.29 10.67
C HIS A 102 19.56 4.53 11.40
N LYS A 103 20.72 4.09 10.88
CA LYS A 103 22.01 4.35 11.53
C LYS A 103 22.49 5.81 11.40
N ILE A 104 21.88 6.63 10.55
CA ILE A 104 22.32 8.01 10.31
C ILE A 104 21.80 8.92 11.44
N PRO A 105 22.69 9.58 12.21
CA PRO A 105 22.27 10.50 13.27
C PRO A 105 21.43 11.66 12.71
N GLY A 106 20.34 11.99 13.40
CA GLY A 106 19.47 13.13 13.04
C GLY A 106 18.48 12.90 11.90
N LEU A 107 18.59 11.80 11.16
CA LEU A 107 17.63 11.49 10.08
C LEU A 107 16.28 11.04 10.65
N PHE A 108 16.29 10.20 11.68
CA PHE A 108 15.12 9.88 12.50
C PHE A 108 15.11 10.77 13.75
N SER A 109 13.93 11.10 14.27
CA SER A 109 13.75 11.83 15.52
C SER A 109 14.35 11.08 16.72
N TYR A 110 14.42 9.76 16.63
CA TYR A 110 15.05 8.87 17.61
C TYR A 110 15.37 7.52 16.96
N GLN A 111 16.20 6.76 17.66
CA GLN A 111 16.60 5.41 17.27
C GLN A 111 15.76 4.40 18.05
N LEU A 112 15.18 3.41 17.37
CA LEU A 112 14.59 2.28 18.05
C LEU A 112 15.66 1.49 18.83
N GLN A 113 15.26 0.96 19.98
CA GLN A 113 16.11 0.06 20.75
C GLN A 113 16.34 -1.24 19.98
N LYS A 114 17.55 -1.81 20.08
CA LYS A 114 17.88 -3.09 19.42
C LYS A 114 17.01 -4.25 19.93
N ALA A 115 16.68 -4.22 21.22
CA ALA A 115 15.81 -5.18 21.88
C ALA A 115 14.68 -4.38 22.56
N PRO A 116 13.52 -4.21 21.91
CA PRO A 116 12.42 -3.46 22.49
C PRO A 116 11.88 -4.18 23.72
N ARG A 117 11.52 -3.41 24.75
CA ARG A 117 10.80 -3.95 25.91
C ARG A 117 9.36 -4.19 25.49
N VAL A 118 8.96 -5.45 25.55
CA VAL A 118 7.64 -5.89 25.13
C VAL A 118 6.95 -6.75 26.19
N ARG A 119 5.61 -6.74 26.20
CA ARG A 119 4.81 -7.53 27.14
C ARG A 119 3.45 -7.86 26.53
N GLN A 120 3.01 -9.10 26.68
CA GLN A 120 1.60 -9.43 26.48
C GLN A 120 0.81 -8.97 27.71
N ILE A 121 -0.23 -8.16 27.49
CA ILE A 121 -1.14 -7.71 28.55
C ILE A 121 -1.94 -8.94 29.02
N PRO A 122 -1.98 -9.25 30.32
CA PRO A 122 -2.75 -10.37 30.84
C PRO A 122 -4.24 -10.26 30.46
N GLY A 123 -4.77 -11.32 29.85
CA GLY A 123 -6.15 -11.35 29.37
C GLY A 123 -6.36 -12.32 28.21
N SER A 124 -7.62 -12.46 27.80
CA SER A 124 -8.06 -13.43 26.78
C SER A 124 -7.91 -12.92 25.35
N SER A 125 -7.86 -11.60 25.16
CA SER A 125 -7.71 -10.96 23.85
C SER A 125 -6.27 -11.03 23.37
N GLY A 126 -5.32 -11.14 24.30
CA GLY A 126 -3.88 -11.24 24.04
C GLY A 126 -3.32 -9.99 23.39
N PHE A 127 -3.75 -8.82 23.88
CA PHE A 127 -3.16 -7.54 23.54
C PHE A 127 -1.67 -7.53 23.88
N PHE A 128 -0.89 -6.83 23.06
CA PHE A 128 0.55 -6.75 23.21
C PHE A 128 0.97 -5.30 23.34
N THR A 129 1.92 -5.01 24.23
CA THR A 129 2.46 -3.67 24.42
C THR A 129 3.98 -3.64 24.22
N GLU A 130 4.45 -2.51 23.73
CA GLU A 130 5.86 -2.21 23.51
C GLU A 130 6.16 -0.80 24.02
N LEU A 131 7.27 -0.69 24.76
CA LEU A 131 7.74 0.59 25.29
C LEU A 131 8.41 1.41 24.19
N ASN A 132 7.90 2.61 23.95
CA ASN A 132 8.50 3.59 23.06
C ASN A 132 8.43 4.99 23.69
N THR A 133 9.28 5.21 24.70
CA THR A 133 9.38 6.47 25.47
C THR A 133 9.61 7.67 24.56
N ASP A 134 10.59 7.55 23.68
CA ASP A 134 11.04 8.60 22.76
C ASP A 134 9.95 9.04 21.79
N ARG A 135 9.04 8.16 21.39
CA ARG A 135 7.96 8.51 20.48
C ARG A 135 7.05 9.60 21.02
N SER A 136 6.72 9.54 22.31
CA SER A 136 5.82 10.55 22.90
C SER A 136 6.43 11.94 22.95
N THR A 137 7.74 12.01 23.21
CA THR A 137 8.44 13.27 23.48
C THR A 137 9.11 13.87 22.24
N LYS A 138 9.59 13.04 21.32
CA LYS A 138 10.39 13.47 20.15
C LYS A 138 9.60 13.48 18.84
N ARG A 139 8.37 12.95 18.82
CA ARG A 139 7.50 13.02 17.63
C ARG A 139 6.99 14.45 17.45
N ARG A 140 6.92 14.89 16.19
CA ARG A 140 6.28 16.15 15.83
C ARG A 140 4.84 16.21 16.37
N HIS A 141 4.44 17.39 16.85
CA HIS A 141 3.03 17.66 17.16
C HIS A 141 2.13 17.34 15.96
N PRO A 142 1.10 16.49 16.15
CA PRO A 142 0.14 16.19 15.11
C PRO A 142 -0.61 17.45 14.65
N GLN A 143 -1.01 17.50 13.39
CA GLN A 143 -1.89 18.56 12.89
C GLN A 143 -3.32 18.38 13.42
N THR A 144 -3.99 19.49 13.70
CA THR A 144 -5.44 19.53 13.82
C THR A 144 -6.04 19.42 12.42
N ILE A 145 -6.81 18.36 12.19
CA ILE A 145 -7.60 18.16 10.98
C ILE A 145 -9.05 18.21 11.43
N GLU A 146 -9.81 19.17 10.92
CA GLU A 146 -11.08 19.59 11.52
C GLU A 146 -12.28 18.73 11.10
N ASN A 147 -12.18 18.03 9.97
CA ASN A 147 -13.26 17.22 9.41
C ASN A 147 -12.70 16.09 8.51
N LEU A 148 -13.57 15.22 8.00
CA LEU A 148 -13.21 14.08 7.14
C LEU A 148 -13.03 14.43 5.64
N ASN A 149 -13.25 15.69 5.27
CA ASN A 149 -12.99 16.20 3.92
C ASN A 149 -12.15 17.48 3.99
N PRO A 150 -10.94 17.40 4.57
CA PRO A 150 -10.14 18.58 4.84
C PRO A 150 -9.62 19.17 3.52
N THR A 151 -9.22 20.44 3.55
CA THR A 151 -8.53 21.10 2.43
C THR A 151 -7.02 20.97 2.60
N PHE A 152 -6.29 20.79 1.51
CA PHE A 152 -4.83 20.75 1.57
C PHE A 152 -4.28 22.07 2.12
N LYS A 153 -3.34 22.00 3.08
CA LYS A 153 -2.76 23.19 3.74
C LYS A 153 -1.28 23.28 3.35
N PRO A 154 -0.91 23.96 2.24
CA PRO A 154 0.47 23.95 1.71
C PRO A 154 1.49 24.60 2.66
N LYS A 155 1.06 25.52 3.54
CA LYS A 155 1.92 26.15 4.55
C LYS A 155 2.26 25.21 5.72
N MET A 156 1.34 24.31 6.09
CA MET A 156 1.57 23.28 7.11
C MET A 156 2.56 22.24 6.59
N PHE A 157 3.12 21.43 7.49
CA PHE A 157 3.96 20.31 7.06
C PHE A 157 3.18 19.39 6.11
N ASN A 158 3.84 18.91 5.06
CA ASN A 158 3.32 17.95 4.11
C ASN A 158 4.50 17.21 3.46
N PHE A 159 4.25 16.07 2.81
CA PHE A 159 5.34 15.21 2.32
C PHE A 159 6.16 15.78 1.16
N ASN A 160 5.74 16.86 0.50
CA ASN A 160 6.63 17.59 -0.44
C ASN A 160 7.79 18.30 0.26
N LYS A 161 7.79 18.36 1.61
CA LYS A 161 8.80 19.07 2.43
C LYS A 161 9.75 18.13 3.17
N VAL A 162 9.71 16.83 2.89
CA VAL A 162 10.67 15.90 3.49
C VAL A 162 12.04 16.08 2.83
N ASP A 163 13.10 15.76 3.56
CA ASP A 163 14.42 15.67 2.95
C ASP A 163 14.43 14.54 1.89
N PRO A 164 15.00 14.73 0.70
CA PRO A 164 15.12 13.66 -0.30
C PRO A 164 15.76 12.37 0.22
N MET A 165 16.62 12.43 1.25
CA MET A 165 17.19 11.27 1.92
C MET A 165 16.16 10.44 2.69
N GLU A 166 15.03 11.03 3.10
CA GLU A 166 13.92 10.34 3.76
C GLU A 166 13.15 9.44 2.79
N VAL A 167 13.23 9.71 1.47
CA VAL A 167 12.59 8.90 0.43
C VAL A 167 13.44 7.67 0.14
N MET A 168 12.94 6.49 0.51
CA MET A 168 13.65 5.22 0.31
C MET A 168 13.46 4.68 -1.09
N LEU A 169 12.21 4.67 -1.58
CA LEU A 169 11.85 4.15 -2.90
C LEU A 169 10.82 5.06 -3.56
N ARG A 170 10.87 5.09 -4.89
CA ARG A 170 9.82 5.62 -5.76
C ARG A 170 9.36 4.47 -6.65
N ILE A 171 8.10 4.07 -6.49
CA ILE A 171 7.49 2.98 -7.24
C ILE A 171 6.54 3.62 -8.23
N ASP A 172 6.84 3.46 -9.51
CA ASP A 172 6.04 3.93 -10.63
C ASP A 172 5.85 2.72 -11.55
N ASP A 173 4.62 2.23 -11.66
CA ASP A 173 4.29 1.26 -12.68
C ASP A 173 3.61 1.98 -13.85
N ALA A 174 4.17 1.78 -15.05
CA ALA A 174 3.72 2.47 -16.24
C ALA A 174 2.31 2.06 -16.72
N GLU A 175 1.58 1.22 -15.96
CA GLU A 175 0.27 0.67 -16.32
C GLU A 175 -0.90 1.27 -15.49
N GLY A 176 -0.72 2.48 -14.97
CA GLY A 176 -1.82 3.27 -14.41
C GLY A 176 -2.01 3.15 -12.90
N SER A 177 -1.13 2.46 -12.17
CA SER A 177 -1.07 2.61 -10.72
C SER A 177 -0.51 4.00 -10.35
N PRO A 178 -0.87 4.53 -9.16
CA PRO A 178 -0.29 5.78 -8.71
C PRO A 178 1.22 5.65 -8.53
N GLU A 179 1.97 6.71 -8.82
CA GLU A 179 3.33 6.85 -8.32
C GLU A 179 3.27 6.80 -6.80
N VAL A 180 4.08 5.94 -6.16
CA VAL A 180 4.12 5.79 -4.71
C VAL A 180 5.53 6.06 -4.21
N GLN A 181 5.65 7.01 -3.30
CA GLN A 181 6.87 7.25 -2.54
C GLN A 181 6.82 6.49 -1.22
N MET A 182 7.85 5.68 -0.96
CA MET A 182 8.07 4.99 0.31
C MET A 182 9.04 5.82 1.15
N ILE A 183 8.51 6.55 2.13
CA ILE A 183 9.26 7.54 2.91
C ILE A 183 9.46 7.02 4.32
N ILE A 184 10.64 7.16 4.94
CA ILE A 184 10.78 6.78 6.35
C ILE A 184 9.77 7.53 7.21
N ASN A 185 9.24 6.88 8.25
CA ASN A 185 8.59 7.63 9.31
C ASN A 185 9.66 8.14 10.28
N LYS A 186 9.94 9.45 10.27
CA LYS A 186 10.95 10.06 11.18
C LYS A 186 10.73 9.71 12.64
N SER A 187 9.49 9.45 13.03
CA SER A 187 9.17 8.86 14.33
C SER A 187 8.67 7.43 14.07
N PRO A 188 9.51 6.38 14.16
CA PRO A 188 9.11 5.01 13.89
C PRO A 188 8.38 4.38 15.09
N ILE A 189 7.35 3.56 14.85
CA ILE A 189 6.64 2.84 15.93
C ILE A 189 7.44 1.58 16.24
N THR A 190 7.56 0.74 15.22
CA THR A 190 8.42 -0.44 15.18
C THR A 190 9.37 -0.37 13.99
N LYS A 191 10.17 -1.43 13.82
CA LYS A 191 11.11 -1.58 12.72
C LYS A 191 10.43 -1.45 11.35
N TYR A 192 11.16 -0.86 10.41
CA TYR A 192 10.72 -0.62 9.02
C TYR A 192 9.52 0.31 8.88
N HIS A 193 9.19 1.11 9.91
CA HIS A 193 8.08 2.04 9.82
C HIS A 193 8.30 3.06 8.70
N THR A 194 7.48 2.92 7.67
CA THR A 194 7.51 3.63 6.39
C THR A 194 6.13 4.21 6.11
N LEU A 195 6.09 5.35 5.45
CA LEU A 195 4.91 6.01 4.95
C LEU A 195 4.78 5.72 3.45
N ILE A 196 3.65 5.15 3.05
CA ILE A 196 3.27 4.92 1.66
C ILE A 196 2.51 6.16 1.21
N CYS A 197 3.13 7.02 0.39
CA CYS A 197 2.57 8.30 -0.02
C CYS A 197 2.31 8.30 -1.52
N PRO A 198 1.05 8.21 -1.98
CA PRO A 198 0.71 8.21 -3.40
C PRO A 198 0.76 9.64 -3.96
N GLU A 199 1.35 9.78 -5.14
CA GLU A 199 1.31 10.97 -6.00
C GLU A 199 1.52 12.27 -5.19
N VAL A 200 2.64 12.34 -4.45
CA VAL A 200 2.90 13.37 -3.42
C VAL A 200 2.71 14.80 -3.97
N GLU A 201 3.09 15.03 -5.23
CA GLU A 201 2.96 16.31 -5.92
C GLU A 201 1.50 16.70 -6.24
N LYS A 202 0.57 15.74 -6.27
CA LYS A 202 -0.87 15.98 -6.43
C LYS A 202 -1.55 16.46 -5.15
N ASN A 203 -0.84 16.47 -4.02
CA ASN A 203 -1.31 17.05 -2.77
C ASN A 203 -2.62 16.46 -2.25
N HIS A 204 -2.83 15.15 -2.46
CA HIS A 204 -4.00 14.46 -1.95
C HIS A 204 -4.10 14.65 -0.44
N VAL A 205 -5.25 15.12 0.04
CA VAL A 205 -5.50 15.29 1.48
C VAL A 205 -5.61 13.93 2.16
N GLN A 206 -5.52 13.87 3.49
CA GLN A 206 -5.68 12.61 4.23
C GLN A 206 -7.14 12.14 4.15
N ARG A 207 -7.52 11.55 3.03
CA ARG A 207 -8.80 10.93 2.74
C ARG A 207 -8.50 9.71 1.89
N LEU A 208 -9.14 8.58 2.21
CA LEU A 208 -8.88 7.32 1.54
C LEU A 208 -9.06 7.52 0.03
N ASN A 209 -8.08 7.07 -0.75
CA ASN A 209 -8.12 7.04 -2.20
C ASN A 209 -8.15 5.56 -2.63
N ARG A 210 -8.89 5.27 -3.70
CA ARG A 210 -9.09 3.90 -4.18
C ARG A 210 -7.80 3.28 -4.70
N ASP A 211 -7.03 4.01 -5.49
CA ASP A 211 -5.89 3.48 -6.22
C ASP A 211 -4.71 3.18 -5.27
N VAL A 212 -4.52 3.99 -4.22
CA VAL A 212 -3.55 3.65 -3.17
C VAL A 212 -4.00 2.45 -2.33
N LEU A 213 -5.31 2.29 -2.08
CA LEU A 213 -5.82 1.10 -1.40
C LEU A 213 -5.57 -0.16 -2.24
N GLN A 214 -5.82 -0.08 -3.55
CA GLN A 214 -5.47 -1.14 -4.51
C GLN A 214 -3.98 -1.46 -4.44
N PHE A 215 -3.11 -0.45 -4.50
CA PHE A 215 -1.66 -0.62 -4.35
C PHE A 215 -1.30 -1.36 -3.05
N CYS A 216 -1.85 -0.94 -1.90
CA CYS A 216 -1.57 -1.55 -0.61
C CYS A 216 -2.00 -3.03 -0.54
N VAL A 217 -3.19 -3.35 -1.06
CA VAL A 217 -3.70 -4.73 -1.11
C VAL A 217 -2.84 -5.58 -2.06
N THR A 218 -2.56 -5.09 -3.27
CA THR A 218 -1.71 -5.79 -4.24
C THR A 218 -0.31 -6.02 -3.68
N PHE A 219 0.30 -5.00 -3.06
CA PHE A 219 1.61 -5.13 -2.43
C PHE A 219 1.60 -6.19 -1.32
N MET A 220 0.62 -6.16 -0.42
CA MET A 220 0.51 -7.13 0.69
C MET A 220 0.27 -8.58 0.21
N ARG A 221 -0.49 -8.77 -0.88
CA ARG A 221 -0.71 -10.10 -1.49
C ARG A 221 0.57 -10.69 -2.09
N ASN A 222 1.50 -9.84 -2.50
CA ASN A 222 2.69 -10.23 -3.28
C ASN A 222 4.02 -10.14 -2.51
N ILE A 223 3.96 -10.11 -1.17
CA ILE A 223 5.13 -10.27 -0.30
C ILE A 223 5.03 -11.58 0.49
N ASP A 224 6.16 -12.17 0.88
CA ASP A 224 6.25 -13.32 1.80
C ASP A 224 6.87 -12.87 3.13
N ASP A 225 6.22 -11.89 3.79
CA ASP A 225 6.52 -11.49 5.16
C ASP A 225 5.24 -11.26 5.96
N LYS A 226 4.84 -12.30 6.68
CA LYS A 226 3.64 -12.34 7.51
C LYS A 226 3.59 -11.34 8.65
N TYR A 227 4.71 -10.69 8.98
CA TYR A 227 4.80 -9.71 10.06
C TYR A 227 4.81 -8.28 9.54
N MET A 228 4.89 -8.05 8.23
CA MET A 228 4.63 -6.73 7.67
C MET A 228 3.14 -6.43 7.72
N ARG A 229 2.80 -5.28 8.28
CA ARG A 229 1.42 -4.81 8.45
C ARG A 229 1.31 -3.43 7.85
N MET A 230 0.14 -3.10 7.33
CA MET A 230 -0.16 -1.72 6.94
C MET A 230 -1.32 -1.15 7.75
N GLY A 231 -1.32 0.16 7.92
CA GLY A 231 -2.36 0.86 8.66
C GLY A 231 -2.70 2.19 8.02
N TYR A 232 -3.95 2.60 8.14
CA TYR A 232 -4.39 3.94 7.74
C TYR A 232 -5.26 4.54 8.83
N ASN A 233 -5.03 5.83 9.08
CA ASN A 233 -5.80 6.64 10.00
C ASN A 233 -6.46 7.76 9.19
N SER A 234 -7.79 7.86 9.22
CA SER A 234 -8.49 9.02 8.67
C SER A 234 -8.40 10.24 9.61
N PRO A 235 -8.79 11.45 9.14
CA PRO A 235 -9.02 12.60 10.01
C PRO A 235 -9.99 12.25 11.14
N GLY A 236 -9.76 12.77 12.34
CA GLY A 236 -10.55 12.37 13.53
C GLY A 236 -10.25 10.96 14.05
N ALA A 237 -9.47 10.16 13.33
CA ALA A 237 -9.06 8.82 13.72
C ALA A 237 -7.53 8.70 13.92
N LEU A 238 -6.92 9.77 14.45
CA LEU A 238 -5.47 9.92 14.71
C LEU A 238 -4.54 10.10 13.50
N ALA A 239 -5.06 10.48 12.33
CA ALA A 239 -4.22 11.03 11.27
C ALA A 239 -3.36 12.19 11.79
N SER A 240 -2.04 12.14 11.60
CA SER A 240 -1.14 13.16 12.15
C SER A 240 -0.75 14.27 11.16
N VAL A 241 -0.91 14.02 9.87
CA VAL A 241 -0.59 14.94 8.77
C VAL A 241 -1.75 14.95 7.80
N ASN A 242 -2.16 16.13 7.34
CA ASN A 242 -3.15 16.26 6.27
C ASN A 242 -2.49 16.20 4.88
N HIS A 243 -1.98 15.01 4.55
CA HIS A 243 -1.48 14.64 3.22
C HIS A 243 -1.59 13.11 3.19
N LEU A 244 -2.25 12.54 2.19
CA LEU A 244 -2.55 11.12 2.07
C LEU A 244 -1.32 10.23 2.31
N HIS A 245 -1.42 9.36 3.30
CA HIS A 245 -0.43 8.31 3.57
C HIS A 245 -1.07 7.10 4.23
N PHE A 246 -0.48 5.94 3.94
CA PHE A 246 -0.58 4.72 4.73
C PHE A 246 0.72 4.49 5.50
N HIS A 247 0.64 3.65 6.52
CA HIS A 247 1.77 3.18 7.29
C HIS A 247 2.10 1.75 6.85
N LEU A 248 3.39 1.41 6.74
CA LEU A 248 3.92 0.06 6.60
C LEU A 248 4.95 -0.15 7.71
N LEU A 249 4.84 -1.23 8.47
CA LEU A 249 5.72 -1.51 9.60
C LEU A 249 5.72 -2.99 9.96
N GLN A 250 6.77 -3.45 10.63
CA GLN A 250 6.87 -4.84 11.09
C GLN A 250 6.30 -5.00 12.50
N MET A 251 5.42 -5.97 12.69
CA MET A 251 4.91 -6.39 13.99
C MET A 251 5.12 -7.91 14.14
N PRO A 252 6.25 -8.35 14.74
CA PRO A 252 6.65 -9.75 14.78
C PRO A 252 5.91 -10.57 15.86
N HIS A 253 4.61 -10.29 16.05
CA HIS A 253 3.76 -10.93 17.04
C HIS A 253 2.39 -11.23 16.44
N SER A 254 1.73 -12.29 16.93
CA SER A 254 0.31 -12.51 16.66
C SER A 254 -0.50 -11.49 17.45
N LEU A 255 -1.29 -10.69 16.74
CA LEU A 255 -2.12 -9.64 17.31
C LEU A 255 -3.53 -10.16 17.60
N TYR A 256 -4.32 -9.34 18.29
CA TYR A 256 -5.72 -9.65 18.59
C TYR A 256 -6.52 -9.95 17.31
N VAL A 257 -6.35 -9.14 16.26
CA VAL A 257 -7.06 -9.32 14.97
C VAL A 257 -6.68 -10.60 14.23
N ASP A 258 -5.52 -11.19 14.51
CA ASP A 258 -5.13 -12.47 13.89
C ASP A 258 -5.93 -13.65 14.47
N ARG A 259 -6.52 -13.47 15.66
CA ARG A 259 -7.20 -14.52 16.43
C ARG A 259 -8.69 -14.27 16.58
N VAL A 260 -9.17 -13.06 16.31
CA VAL A 260 -10.58 -12.72 16.48
C VAL A 260 -11.46 -13.58 15.58
N ARG A 261 -12.52 -14.15 16.16
CA ARG A 261 -13.49 -14.93 15.40
C ARG A 261 -14.29 -14.00 14.50
N LEU A 262 -14.38 -14.35 13.22
CA LEU A 262 -15.15 -13.63 12.22
C LEU A 262 -16.48 -14.34 11.95
N GLU A 263 -17.54 -13.55 11.75
CA GLU A 263 -18.87 -14.00 11.33
C GLU A 263 -19.21 -13.36 9.98
N LYS A 264 -19.80 -14.13 9.07
CA LYS A 264 -20.21 -13.64 7.75
C LYS A 264 -21.16 -12.44 7.92
N LEU A 265 -20.92 -11.37 7.17
CA LEU A 265 -21.75 -10.16 7.18
C LEU A 265 -22.53 -10.01 5.87
N ALA A 266 -21.82 -9.91 4.74
CA ALA A 266 -22.40 -9.66 3.43
C ALA A 266 -21.51 -10.25 2.32
N GLY A 267 -22.12 -10.59 1.18
CA GLY A 267 -21.39 -11.22 0.07
C GLY A 267 -20.66 -12.49 0.50
N ASN A 268 -19.57 -12.86 -0.18
CA ASN A 268 -18.77 -14.05 0.17
C ASN A 268 -17.40 -13.72 0.77
N TYR A 269 -17.12 -12.43 0.99
CA TYR A 269 -15.79 -11.96 1.38
C TYR A 269 -15.81 -10.91 2.50
N ILE A 270 -16.99 -10.52 3.00
CA ILE A 270 -17.13 -9.51 4.06
C ILE A 270 -17.65 -10.15 5.32
N TYR A 271 -16.91 -9.90 6.39
CA TYR A 271 -17.16 -10.42 7.71
C TYR A 271 -17.22 -9.27 8.72
N ARG A 272 -17.83 -9.54 9.86
CA ARG A 272 -17.71 -8.73 11.06
C ARG A 272 -17.07 -9.54 12.17
N PHE A 273 -16.61 -8.87 13.21
CA PHE A 273 -16.16 -9.57 14.42
C PHE A 273 -17.36 -10.29 15.05
N SER A 274 -17.10 -11.44 15.66
CA SER A 274 -18.14 -12.21 16.34
C SER A 274 -18.84 -11.36 17.38
N ARG A 275 -20.15 -11.58 17.59
CA ARG A 275 -20.89 -10.86 18.66
C ARG A 275 -20.35 -11.15 20.08
N ARG A 276 -19.53 -12.21 20.22
CA ARG A 276 -18.84 -12.55 21.47
C ARG A 276 -17.45 -11.93 21.57
N ALA A 277 -16.95 -11.30 20.52
CA ALA A 277 -15.67 -10.62 20.54
C ALA A 277 -15.77 -9.37 21.42
N PRO A 278 -14.70 -9.01 22.14
CA PRO A 278 -14.75 -7.86 23.05
C PRO A 278 -14.68 -6.50 22.32
N THR A 279 -14.42 -6.48 21.02
CA THR A 279 -14.42 -5.28 20.16
C THR A 279 -15.15 -5.58 18.85
N GLU A 280 -15.42 -4.54 18.08
CA GLU A 280 -16.20 -4.59 16.85
C GLU A 280 -15.40 -4.04 15.66
N GLY A 281 -15.68 -4.55 14.46
CA GLY A 281 -14.98 -4.20 13.23
C GLY A 281 -15.44 -5.05 12.04
N LEU A 282 -15.20 -4.53 10.84
CA LEU A 282 -15.39 -5.28 9.59
C LEU A 282 -14.06 -5.90 9.15
N CYS A 283 -14.15 -6.99 8.40
CA CYS A 283 -13.00 -7.65 7.79
C CYS A 283 -13.35 -8.07 6.36
N PHE A 284 -12.56 -7.59 5.40
CA PHE A 284 -12.62 -7.99 4.01
C PHE A 284 -11.52 -9.01 3.74
N VAL A 285 -11.89 -10.15 3.16
CA VAL A 285 -10.96 -11.23 2.81
C VAL A 285 -10.63 -11.14 1.33
N PHE A 286 -9.35 -10.97 1.03
CA PHE A 286 -8.76 -11.06 -0.30
C PHE A 286 -8.05 -12.40 -0.39
N GLY A 287 -8.63 -13.35 -1.12
CA GLY A 287 -8.05 -14.66 -1.32
C GLY A 287 -6.80 -14.59 -2.20
N ASN A 288 -5.84 -15.47 -1.96
CA ASN A 288 -4.64 -15.60 -2.79
C ASN A 288 -5.01 -15.87 -4.26
N ASN A 289 -6.08 -16.63 -4.50
CA ASN A 289 -6.55 -17.00 -5.83
C ASN A 289 -7.63 -16.07 -6.40
N ASP A 290 -7.94 -14.94 -5.75
CA ASP A 290 -8.88 -13.97 -6.32
C ASP A 290 -8.31 -13.39 -7.62
N SER A 291 -9.16 -13.27 -8.65
CA SER A 291 -8.81 -12.60 -9.90
C SER A 291 -8.64 -11.09 -9.67
N ASP A 292 -7.97 -10.42 -10.61
CA ASP A 292 -7.74 -8.98 -10.55
C ASP A 292 -9.07 -8.20 -10.51
N GLU A 293 -10.10 -8.66 -11.24
CA GLU A 293 -11.43 -8.06 -11.25
C GLU A 293 -12.14 -8.17 -9.89
N LEU A 294 -12.02 -9.33 -9.22
CA LEU A 294 -12.62 -9.52 -7.90
C LEU A 294 -11.90 -8.70 -6.83
N VAL A 295 -10.58 -8.52 -6.96
CA VAL A 295 -9.81 -7.66 -6.06
C VAL A 295 -10.22 -6.20 -6.25
N ASP A 296 -10.33 -5.76 -7.51
CA ASP A 296 -10.77 -4.42 -7.88
C ASP A 296 -12.20 -4.11 -7.37
N GLU A 297 -13.11 -5.08 -7.47
CA GLU A 297 -14.45 -5.01 -6.87
C GLU A 297 -14.37 -4.81 -5.34
N LYS A 298 -13.64 -5.67 -4.64
CA LYS A 298 -13.50 -5.63 -3.18
C LYS A 298 -12.90 -4.30 -2.71
N VAL A 299 -11.87 -3.81 -3.39
CA VAL A 299 -11.28 -2.48 -3.14
C VAL A 299 -12.32 -1.38 -3.36
N GLY A 300 -13.09 -1.47 -4.45
CA GLY A 300 -14.22 -0.58 -4.71
C GLY A 300 -15.23 -0.52 -3.57
N LYS A 301 -15.58 -1.68 -3.00
CA LYS A 301 -16.54 -1.76 -1.88
C LYS A 301 -16.01 -1.19 -0.57
N ILE A 302 -14.73 -1.39 -0.26
CA ILE A 302 -14.09 -0.73 0.89
C ILE A 302 -14.07 0.79 0.69
N TYR A 303 -13.72 1.24 -0.51
CA TYR A 303 -13.71 2.67 -0.85
C TYR A 303 -15.11 3.29 -0.75
N GLU A 304 -16.13 2.62 -1.27
CA GLU A 304 -17.53 3.04 -1.18
C GLU A 304 -17.97 3.23 0.28
N LEU A 305 -17.69 2.24 1.15
CA LEU A 305 -17.96 2.32 2.59
C LEU A 305 -17.19 3.48 3.24
N ALA A 306 -15.91 3.66 2.91
CA ALA A 306 -15.11 4.76 3.46
C ALA A 306 -15.63 6.13 3.04
N MET A 307 -16.10 6.28 1.80
CA MET A 307 -16.71 7.52 1.33
C MET A 307 -18.05 7.80 2.01
N TRP A 308 -18.85 6.75 2.27
CA TRP A 308 -20.04 6.88 3.11
C TRP A 308 -19.68 7.33 4.53
N MET A 309 -18.70 6.69 5.18
CA MET A 309 -18.25 7.08 6.51
C MET A 309 -17.79 8.54 6.55
N CYS A 310 -17.05 9.01 5.53
CA CYS A 310 -16.70 10.43 5.41
C CYS A 310 -17.92 11.35 5.36
N ARG A 311 -18.96 11.00 4.58
CA ARG A 311 -20.20 11.79 4.48
C ARG A 311 -21.02 11.78 5.78
N SER A 312 -20.99 10.66 6.50
CA SER A 312 -21.67 10.48 7.78
C SER A 312 -20.87 11.00 8.99
N ASN A 313 -19.79 11.76 8.75
CA ASN A 313 -18.88 12.25 9.79
C ASN A 313 -18.37 11.15 10.74
N MET A 314 -18.05 9.98 10.18
CA MET A 314 -17.59 8.79 10.90
C MET A 314 -16.10 8.55 10.65
N PRO A 315 -15.22 8.93 11.59
CA PRO A 315 -13.81 8.60 11.51
C PRO A 315 -13.60 7.10 11.48
N HIS A 316 -12.53 6.68 10.83
CA HIS A 316 -12.23 5.27 10.64
C HIS A 316 -10.74 4.98 10.52
N ASN A 317 -10.38 3.76 10.88
CA ASN A 317 -9.04 3.21 10.73
C ASN A 317 -9.09 1.96 9.85
N LEU A 318 -8.04 1.74 9.05
CA LEU A 318 -7.83 0.49 8.32
C LEU A 318 -6.60 -0.21 8.87
N PHE A 319 -6.62 -1.55 8.90
CA PHE A 319 -5.47 -2.39 9.18
C PHE A 319 -5.39 -3.52 8.16
N ILE A 320 -4.26 -3.66 7.48
CA ILE A 320 -4.06 -4.62 6.39
C ILE A 320 -2.96 -5.60 6.79
N THR A 321 -3.23 -6.89 6.63
CA THR A 321 -2.30 -7.95 6.98
C THR A 321 -2.51 -9.20 6.15
N GLN A 322 -1.49 -10.02 6.01
CA GLN A 322 -1.67 -11.42 5.61
C GLN A 322 -2.44 -12.21 6.67
N ASP A 323 -3.24 -13.17 6.23
CA ASP A 323 -3.99 -14.07 7.09
C ASP A 323 -3.04 -15.12 7.70
N LEU A 324 -2.94 -15.13 9.02
CA LEU A 324 -2.06 -16.04 9.76
C LEU A 324 -2.73 -17.39 10.07
N ARG A 325 -3.99 -17.59 9.71
CA ARG A 325 -4.73 -18.82 10.01
C ARG A 325 -4.22 -19.99 9.16
N PRO A 326 -4.25 -21.23 9.69
CA PRO A 326 -3.81 -22.40 8.93
C PRO A 326 -4.55 -22.54 7.59
N GLY A 327 -3.80 -22.82 6.51
CA GLY A 327 -4.36 -22.99 5.17
C GLY A 327 -4.76 -21.70 4.45
N LYS A 328 -4.43 -20.52 5.00
CA LYS A 328 -4.76 -19.20 4.44
C LYS A 328 -3.55 -18.43 3.91
N LYS A 329 -2.43 -19.13 3.64
CA LYS A 329 -1.20 -18.50 3.14
C LYS A 329 -1.48 -17.72 1.85
N GLY A 330 -1.10 -16.45 1.84
CA GLY A 330 -1.31 -15.54 0.70
C GLY A 330 -2.63 -14.79 0.72
N ASP A 331 -3.59 -15.19 1.58
CA ASP A 331 -4.81 -14.39 1.78
C ASP A 331 -4.44 -13.12 2.55
N VAL A 332 -5.10 -12.01 2.21
CA VAL A 332 -4.96 -10.71 2.86
C VAL A 332 -6.27 -10.32 3.51
N LEU A 333 -6.19 -9.82 4.74
CA LEU A 333 -7.28 -9.30 5.52
C LEU A 333 -7.18 -7.78 5.59
N VAL A 334 -8.24 -7.08 5.20
CA VAL A 334 -8.39 -5.64 5.41
C VAL A 334 -9.47 -5.43 6.48
N PHE A 335 -9.02 -5.02 7.66
CA PHE A 335 -9.91 -4.64 8.74
C PHE A 335 -10.29 -3.17 8.63
N VAL A 336 -11.56 -2.87 8.88
CA VAL A 336 -12.09 -1.51 8.94
C VAL A 336 -12.72 -1.29 10.31
N PHE A 337 -12.30 -0.22 10.97
CA PHE A 337 -12.75 0.15 12.31
C PHE A 337 -13.42 1.53 12.28
N PRO A 338 -14.75 1.58 12.18
CA PRO A 338 -15.51 2.81 12.31
C PRO A 338 -15.49 3.34 13.74
N ARG A 339 -15.58 4.66 13.90
CA ARG A 339 -15.54 5.37 15.18
C ARG A 339 -16.70 6.32 15.33
N SER A 340 -17.27 6.36 16.53
CA SER A 340 -18.29 7.34 16.91
C SER A 340 -17.66 8.67 17.31
N GLU A 341 -16.46 8.65 17.90
CA GLU A 341 -15.79 9.86 18.37
C GLU A 341 -14.80 10.41 17.34
N TYR A 342 -15.00 11.68 16.96
CA TYR A 342 -14.02 12.48 16.24
C TYR A 342 -12.93 12.99 17.19
N CYS A 343 -11.73 12.44 17.08
CA CYS A 343 -10.58 12.87 17.88
C CYS A 343 -9.93 14.13 17.30
N VAL A 344 -10.29 15.28 17.87
CA VAL A 344 -9.64 16.57 17.57
C VAL A 344 -8.33 16.72 18.34
N ASN A 345 -8.37 16.48 19.66
CA ASN A 345 -7.21 16.57 20.54
C ASN A 345 -6.65 15.17 20.85
N LYS A 346 -5.36 14.98 20.55
CA LYS A 346 -4.65 13.70 20.64
C LYS A 346 -3.83 13.58 21.93
N ASP A 347 -3.83 14.58 22.79
CA ASP A 347 -2.97 14.62 23.98
C ASP A 347 -3.74 14.39 25.30
N LEU A 348 -5.05 14.14 25.24
CA LEU A 348 -5.93 14.01 26.42
C LEU A 348 -6.12 12.59 26.95
N ALA A 349 -5.46 11.59 26.36
CA ALA A 349 -5.70 10.18 26.71
C ALA A 349 -4.43 9.49 27.21
N ASP A 350 -4.60 8.54 28.16
CA ASP A 350 -3.53 7.66 28.67
C ASP A 350 -2.76 6.96 27.53
N PHE A 351 -3.50 6.57 26.49
CA PHE A 351 -2.96 6.24 25.19
C PHE A 351 -4.00 6.54 24.10
N ASN A 352 -3.52 6.73 22.89
CA ASN A 352 -4.35 7.05 21.74
C ASN A 352 -4.73 5.78 20.96
N VAL A 353 -6.00 5.65 20.58
CA VAL A 353 -6.50 4.49 19.81
C VAL A 353 -6.54 4.80 18.32
N GLY A 354 -5.58 4.26 17.58
CA GLY A 354 -5.50 4.26 16.12
C GLY A 354 -5.44 2.84 15.57
N PHE A 355 -4.96 2.68 14.33
CA PHE A 355 -4.94 1.36 13.69
C PHE A 355 -4.15 0.30 14.49
N CYS A 356 -3.08 0.70 15.18
CA CYS A 356 -2.24 -0.20 15.98
C CYS A 356 -3.05 -0.81 17.12
N GLU A 357 -3.69 0.05 17.90
CA GLU A 357 -4.37 -0.32 19.13
C GLU A 357 -5.62 -1.13 18.84
N LEU A 358 -6.34 -0.77 17.78
CA LEU A 358 -7.48 -1.53 17.26
C LEU A 358 -7.08 -2.92 16.76
N ALA A 359 -5.88 -3.05 16.17
CA ALA A 359 -5.33 -4.34 15.77
C ALA A 359 -4.87 -5.20 16.97
N GLY A 360 -4.59 -4.55 18.10
CA GLY A 360 -4.21 -5.16 19.36
C GLY A 360 -2.74 -4.99 19.74
N TYR A 361 -2.06 -4.04 19.12
CA TYR A 361 -0.72 -3.59 19.49
C TYR A 361 -0.81 -2.21 20.17
N ILE A 362 -0.41 -2.13 21.43
CA ILE A 362 -0.56 -0.97 22.32
C ILE A 362 0.82 -0.36 22.59
N PRO A 363 1.33 0.53 21.73
CA PRO A 363 2.58 1.24 22.00
C PRO A 363 2.39 2.18 23.19
N LEU A 364 3.24 2.03 24.21
CA LEU A 364 3.17 2.85 25.42
C LEU A 364 4.45 3.66 25.60
N PRO A 365 4.35 4.94 25.98
CA PRO A 365 5.52 5.76 26.22
C PRO A 365 6.08 5.61 27.64
N ASP A 366 5.27 5.15 28.58
CA ASP A 366 5.62 5.14 30.00
C ASP A 366 5.85 3.71 30.51
N PRO A 367 7.00 3.42 31.16
CA PRO A 367 7.29 2.09 31.70
C PRO A 367 6.31 1.62 32.77
N ASP A 368 5.81 2.52 33.61
CA ASP A 368 4.90 2.16 34.70
C ASP A 368 3.52 1.82 34.14
N ARG A 369 3.02 2.61 33.18
CA ARG A 369 1.83 2.26 32.41
C ARG A 369 2.00 0.94 31.66
N MET A 370 3.15 0.69 31.04
CA MET A 370 3.41 -0.60 30.39
C MET A 370 3.31 -1.78 31.37
N ASN A 371 3.75 -1.61 32.62
CA ASN A 371 3.69 -2.65 33.65
C ASN A 371 2.28 -2.82 34.27
N ASN A 372 1.49 -1.75 34.31
CA ASN A 372 0.23 -1.73 35.06
C ASN A 372 -1.03 -1.76 34.20
N ILE A 373 -0.95 -1.45 32.90
CA ILE A 373 -2.12 -1.47 32.02
C ILE A 373 -2.78 -2.86 31.98
N THR A 374 -4.11 -2.86 32.01
CA THR A 374 -4.95 -4.05 31.99
C THR A 374 -5.67 -4.20 30.66
N GLU A 375 -6.07 -5.43 30.32
CA GLU A 375 -6.92 -5.70 29.15
C GLU A 375 -8.25 -4.95 29.23
N GLN A 376 -8.80 -4.77 30.43
CA GLN A 376 -10.06 -4.06 30.65
C GLN A 376 -9.95 -2.57 30.31
N GLU A 377 -8.86 -1.90 30.71
CA GLU A 377 -8.62 -0.50 30.33
C GLU A 377 -8.46 -0.34 28.81
N VAL A 378 -7.73 -1.26 28.17
CA VAL A 378 -7.57 -1.25 26.71
C VAL A 378 -8.92 -1.38 26.01
N LEU A 379 -9.71 -2.38 26.41
CA LEU A 379 -11.03 -2.63 25.84
C LEU A 379 -12.00 -1.47 26.10
N PHE A 380 -11.98 -0.91 27.31
CA PHE A 380 -12.80 0.24 27.65
C PHE A 380 -12.48 1.43 26.74
N ARG A 381 -11.19 1.73 26.54
CA ARG A 381 -10.78 2.83 25.68
C ARG A 381 -11.14 2.59 24.22
N ILE A 382 -10.92 1.38 23.69
CA ILE A 382 -11.33 1.02 22.32
C ILE A 382 -12.84 1.20 22.15
N ARG A 383 -13.66 0.66 23.07
CA ARG A 383 -15.12 0.77 23.00
C ARG A 383 -15.61 2.20 23.10
N THR A 384 -14.95 3.03 23.92
CA THR A 384 -15.29 4.46 24.05
C THR A 384 -15.12 5.15 22.69
N VAL A 385 -14.00 4.94 22.01
CA VAL A 385 -13.75 5.62 20.73
C VAL A 385 -14.57 5.04 19.58
N THR A 386 -14.83 3.72 19.57
CA THR A 386 -15.60 3.09 18.50
C THR A 386 -17.08 3.36 18.67
N GLY A 387 -17.60 3.35 19.90
CA GLY A 387 -19.02 3.48 20.21
C GLY A 387 -19.87 2.48 19.40
N ASP A 388 -21.02 2.95 18.92
CA ASP A 388 -21.96 2.17 18.12
C ASP A 388 -21.71 2.24 16.60
N ALA A 389 -20.78 3.09 16.14
CA ALA A 389 -20.46 3.28 14.72
C ALA A 389 -20.24 1.97 13.91
N PRO A 390 -19.63 0.89 14.46
CA PRO A 390 -19.54 -0.38 13.75
C PRO A 390 -20.90 -0.95 13.31
N LYS A 391 -21.96 -0.77 14.10
CA LYS A 391 -23.31 -1.27 13.78
C LYS A 391 -23.88 -0.59 12.55
N ASP A 392 -23.74 0.73 12.46
CA ASP A 392 -24.19 1.51 11.30
C ASP A 392 -23.40 1.12 10.05
N ALA A 393 -22.08 0.97 10.18
CA ALA A 393 -21.23 0.49 9.09
C ALA A 393 -21.60 -0.93 8.63
N TYR A 394 -22.02 -1.82 9.54
CA TYR A 394 -22.51 -3.15 9.15
C TYR A 394 -23.78 -3.05 8.29
N GLN A 395 -24.75 -2.22 8.70
CA GLN A 395 -25.98 -2.02 7.95
C GLN A 395 -25.71 -1.39 6.58
N GLU A 396 -24.84 -0.39 6.52
CA GLU A 396 -24.48 0.22 5.25
C GLU A 396 -23.75 -0.78 4.35
N MET A 397 -22.83 -1.57 4.88
CA MET A 397 -22.11 -2.57 4.09
C MET A 397 -23.03 -3.63 3.50
N ILE A 398 -24.07 -4.04 4.24
CA ILE A 398 -25.12 -4.92 3.71
C ILE A 398 -25.82 -4.26 2.51
N LYS A 399 -26.24 -2.99 2.64
CA LYS A 399 -26.90 -2.25 1.53
C LYS A 399 -26.01 -2.08 0.31
N ILE A 400 -24.72 -1.79 0.51
CA ILE A 400 -23.74 -1.61 -0.57
C ILE A 400 -23.57 -2.91 -1.41
N ILE A 401 -23.82 -4.08 -0.80
CA ILE A 401 -23.61 -5.39 -1.43
C ILE A 401 -24.90 -6.01 -1.95
N GLU A 402 -25.96 -5.98 -1.15
CA GLU A 402 -27.25 -6.61 -1.46
C GLU A 402 -28.20 -5.67 -2.20
N GLY A 403 -27.86 -4.38 -2.30
CA GLY A 403 -28.74 -3.32 -2.80
C GLY A 403 -29.70 -2.81 -1.71
N PRO A 404 -30.44 -1.73 -1.99
CA PRO A 404 -31.54 -1.32 -1.13
C PRO A 404 -32.56 -2.46 -1.08
N LYS A 405 -32.94 -2.88 0.13
CA LYS A 405 -34.13 -3.72 0.28
C LYS A 405 -35.32 -2.86 -0.12
N GLU A 406 -35.85 -3.04 -1.33
CA GLU A 406 -37.18 -2.54 -1.66
C GLU A 406 -38.14 -3.09 -0.59
N GLY A 407 -38.72 -2.19 0.20
CA GLY A 407 -39.74 -2.57 1.14
C GLY A 407 -40.89 -3.17 0.35
N LEU A 408 -41.33 -4.36 0.74
CA LEU A 408 -42.47 -5.08 0.16
C LEU A 408 -43.83 -4.31 0.29
N TRP A 409 -43.81 -3.03 0.63
CA TRP A 409 -44.95 -2.17 0.93
C TRP A 409 -45.10 -0.98 -0.02
N ASP A 410 -44.15 -0.75 -0.94
CA ASP A 410 -44.24 0.34 -1.93
C ASP A 410 -44.72 -0.17 -3.31
N ILE A 411 -45.64 -1.13 -3.32
CA ILE A 411 -46.45 -1.41 -4.51
C ILE A 411 -47.68 -0.49 -4.38
N PRO A 412 -47.89 0.49 -5.26
CA PRO A 412 -49.13 1.24 -5.27
C PRO A 412 -50.26 0.24 -5.53
N PHE A 413 -51.24 0.17 -4.63
CA PHE A 413 -52.50 -0.46 -4.94
C PHE A 413 -53.12 0.29 -6.12
N THR A 414 -52.90 -0.18 -7.34
CA THR A 414 -53.74 0.15 -8.48
C THR A 414 -55.08 -0.55 -8.26
N MET A 415 -56.06 0.23 -7.79
CA MET A 415 -57.49 -0.09 -7.89
C MET A 415 -57.97 0.10 -9.32
#